data_AF-A0A1M6YAJ5-F1
#
_entry.id   AF-A0A1M6YAJ5-F1
#
_cell.length_a   1.000
_cell.length_b   1.000
_cell.length_c   1.000
_cell.angle_alpha   90.00
_cell.angle_beta   90.00
_cell.angle_gamma   90.00
#
_symmetry.space_group_name_H-M   'P 1'
#
loop_
_entity.id
_entity.type
_entity.pdbx_description
1 polymer ?
#
loop_
_entity_poly.entity_id
_entity_poly.type
_entity_poly.pdbx_seq_one_letter_code
_entity_poly.pdbx_strand_id
1 'polypeptide(L)'
;MKWTEKFPKNVKPAYEELIEFLPERIRELFFLFDNEMASSYKVYNNCPRFDKTFGWTYGYCRNYRVELLSVTIGDDSFNALGVTVKDEESFNVLLEKCKTKYEDGYEERYALLTAAKKANQIDRTKSRLAREKKELTELTENIDSSKFNKCKWAEKVSRNKLVRLYQDEAKGLLDEHLLNEIGYTFYARCKQARDTREGLDRGEIICHYCGAVHKAVSYTALIACPCGYYYTYREYRRSCNANNVPGGRATEIFNAFTDNWILCKSASEKMLLIDGLVHECHVSAMTGEKGRSVCMNLMEGTLSQIKDMLEMLAGSK
;
A
#
# COMPACT_ATOMS: atom_id res chain seq x y z
N MET A 1 36.64 0.47 -15.85
CA MET A 1 35.48 0.10 -16.70
C MET A 1 34.58 1.32 -16.75
N LYS A 2 34.17 1.77 -17.94
CA LYS A 2 33.42 3.04 -18.05
C LYS A 2 31.99 2.88 -17.57
N TRP A 3 31.38 3.97 -17.09
CA TRP A 3 30.00 3.98 -16.62
C TRP A 3 29.01 3.40 -17.65
N THR A 4 29.11 3.84 -18.90
CA THR A 4 28.23 3.44 -20.01
C THR A 4 28.44 1.99 -20.47
N GLU A 5 29.63 1.44 -20.23
CA GLU A 5 29.95 0.03 -20.52
C GLU A 5 29.41 -0.88 -19.42
N LYS A 6 29.52 -0.46 -18.16
CA LYS A 6 29.01 -1.21 -16.99
C LYS A 6 27.48 -1.24 -16.96
N PHE A 7 26.83 -0.13 -17.31
CA PHE A 7 25.39 0.02 -17.28
C PHE A 7 24.80 0.44 -18.64
N PRO A 8 24.69 -0.49 -19.60
CA PRO A 8 24.04 -0.23 -20.88
C PRO A 8 22.53 0.01 -20.71
N LYS A 9 21.85 0.44 -21.79
CA LYS A 9 20.42 0.79 -21.79
C LYS A 9 19.48 -0.23 -21.12
N ASN A 10 19.78 -1.52 -21.25
CA ASN A 10 18.92 -2.59 -20.73
C ASN A 10 19.24 -2.98 -19.29
N VAL A 11 20.31 -2.41 -18.70
CA VAL A 11 20.75 -2.68 -17.33
C VAL A 11 20.70 -1.36 -16.59
N LYS A 12 19.59 -1.16 -15.86
CA LYS A 12 19.42 0.03 -15.02
C LYS A 12 20.14 -0.20 -13.69
N PRO A 13 21.08 0.66 -13.29
CA PRO A 13 21.75 0.54 -12.00
C PRO A 13 20.77 0.79 -10.86
N ALA A 14 20.90 -0.01 -9.80
CA ALA A 14 20.37 0.32 -8.49
C ALA A 14 21.08 1.55 -7.89
N TYR A 15 20.52 2.13 -6.84
CA TYR A 15 21.12 3.30 -6.20
C TYR A 15 22.46 2.94 -5.54
N GLU A 16 22.52 1.77 -4.90
CA GLU A 16 23.70 1.23 -4.25
C GLU A 16 24.84 1.03 -5.26
N GLU A 17 24.52 0.47 -6.44
CA GLU A 17 25.49 0.25 -7.52
C GLU A 17 26.03 1.55 -8.12
N LEU A 18 25.21 2.62 -8.16
CA LEU A 18 25.63 3.96 -8.56
C LEU A 18 26.65 4.52 -7.55
N ILE A 19 26.30 4.46 -6.26
CA ILE A 19 27.15 4.96 -5.18
C ILE A 19 28.48 4.19 -5.15
N GLU A 20 28.44 2.87 -5.27
CA GLU A 20 29.63 2.02 -5.32
C GLU A 20 30.55 2.30 -6.51
N PHE A 21 29.98 2.72 -7.65
CA PHE A 21 30.76 3.08 -8.83
C PHE A 21 31.59 4.35 -8.62
N LEU A 22 31.09 5.32 -7.85
CA LEU A 22 31.80 6.57 -7.60
C LEU A 22 33.00 6.35 -6.66
N PRO A 23 34.17 6.98 -6.95
CA PRO A 23 35.29 7.03 -6.02
C PRO A 23 34.88 7.64 -4.69
N GLU A 24 35.49 7.20 -3.59
CA GLU A 24 35.13 7.58 -2.21
C GLU A 24 34.93 9.10 -2.03
N ARG A 25 35.91 9.91 -2.45
CA ARG A 25 35.82 11.38 -2.37
C ARG A 25 34.64 11.96 -3.16
N ILE A 26 34.36 11.44 -4.35
CA ILE A 26 33.26 11.93 -5.20
C ILE A 26 31.92 11.46 -4.66
N ARG A 27 31.87 10.27 -4.08
CA ARG A 27 30.70 9.71 -3.42
C ARG A 27 30.27 10.57 -2.23
N GLU A 28 31.21 11.04 -1.42
CA GLU A 28 30.93 11.97 -0.31
C GLU A 28 30.32 13.28 -0.82
N LEU A 29 30.91 13.88 -1.86
CA LEU A 29 30.36 15.09 -2.49
C LEU A 29 28.97 14.84 -3.09
N PHE A 30 28.74 13.66 -3.67
CA PHE A 30 27.44 13.27 -4.20
C PHE A 30 26.39 13.11 -3.09
N PHE A 31 26.75 12.57 -1.92
CA PHE A 31 25.84 12.51 -0.78
C PHE A 31 25.49 13.89 -0.22
N LEU A 32 26.48 14.78 -0.13
CA LEU A 32 26.24 16.18 0.25
C LEU A 32 25.32 16.86 -0.76
N PHE A 33 25.56 16.64 -2.05
CA PHE A 33 24.69 17.12 -3.13
C PHE A 33 23.26 16.61 -2.95
N ASP A 34 23.08 15.30 -2.80
CA ASP A 34 21.76 14.66 -2.70
C ASP A 34 20.99 15.16 -1.48
N ASN A 35 21.68 15.31 -0.35
CA ASN A 35 21.10 15.87 0.88
C ASN A 35 20.67 17.33 0.69
N GLU A 36 21.51 18.17 0.06
CA GLU A 36 21.18 19.57 -0.22
C GLU A 36 19.99 19.70 -1.18
N MET A 37 19.94 18.85 -2.20
CA MET A 37 18.80 18.76 -3.13
C MET A 37 17.50 18.43 -2.40
N ALA A 38 17.55 17.51 -1.43
CA ALA A 38 16.40 17.10 -0.65
C ALA A 38 15.98 18.15 0.41
N SER A 39 16.92 18.73 1.14
CA SER A 39 16.66 19.64 2.26
C SER A 39 16.22 21.03 1.79
N SER A 40 16.98 21.65 0.90
CA SER A 40 16.79 23.04 0.47
C SER A 40 15.76 23.16 -0.64
N TYR A 41 15.79 22.24 -1.62
CA TYR A 41 14.97 22.34 -2.82
C TYR A 41 13.82 21.32 -2.86
N LYS A 42 13.81 20.33 -1.96
CA LYS A 42 12.81 19.26 -1.90
C LYS A 42 12.69 18.50 -3.22
N VAL A 43 13.78 18.37 -3.96
CA VAL A 43 13.86 17.59 -5.20
C VAL A 43 14.65 16.31 -4.93
N TYR A 44 14.28 15.23 -5.59
CA TYR A 44 14.87 13.92 -5.36
C TYR A 44 15.19 13.25 -6.69
N ASN A 45 16.15 12.33 -6.67
CA ASN A 45 16.48 11.47 -7.79
C ASN A 45 15.35 10.45 -8.07
N ASN A 46 14.31 10.90 -8.78
CA ASN A 46 13.07 10.14 -8.99
C ASN A 46 12.83 9.78 -10.47
N CYS A 47 13.66 10.28 -11.39
CA CYS A 47 13.42 10.14 -12.83
C CYS A 47 14.69 9.73 -13.59
N PRO A 48 15.22 8.51 -13.36
CA PRO A 48 16.34 7.98 -14.14
C PRO A 48 15.90 7.71 -15.59
N ARG A 49 16.69 8.17 -16.54
CA ARG A 49 16.46 8.05 -17.99
C ARG A 49 17.77 7.69 -18.67
N PHE A 50 17.71 6.87 -19.71
CA PHE A 50 18.90 6.53 -20.48
C PHE A 50 19.12 7.55 -21.61
N ASP A 51 20.31 8.14 -21.62
CA ASP A 51 20.83 8.98 -22.70
C ASP A 51 21.92 8.21 -23.47
N LYS A 52 21.96 8.36 -24.79
CA LYS A 52 22.92 7.62 -25.63
C LYS A 52 24.36 8.09 -25.47
N THR A 53 24.55 9.35 -25.10
CA THR A 53 25.86 10.01 -24.97
C THR A 53 26.40 9.84 -23.56
N PHE A 54 25.55 10.03 -22.55
CA PHE A 54 25.95 10.09 -21.14
C PHE A 54 25.54 8.85 -20.33
N GLY A 55 24.81 7.91 -20.93
CA GLY A 55 24.26 6.75 -20.24
C GLY A 55 23.08 7.12 -19.33
N TRP A 56 22.97 6.44 -18.19
CA TRP A 56 21.91 6.74 -17.23
C TRP A 56 22.07 8.14 -16.63
N THR A 57 21.03 8.96 -16.82
CA THR A 57 20.88 10.33 -16.35
C THR A 57 19.79 10.38 -15.29
N TYR A 58 20.03 11.11 -14.21
CA TYR A 58 19.22 11.14 -13.00
C TYR A 58 18.54 12.49 -12.85
N GLY A 59 17.24 12.54 -13.13
CA GLY A 59 16.45 13.76 -12.94
C GLY A 59 16.12 14.00 -11.47
N TYR A 60 16.56 15.15 -10.95
CA TYR A 60 16.19 15.68 -9.65
C TYR A 60 14.90 16.48 -9.78
N CYS A 61 13.81 15.89 -9.31
CA CYS A 61 12.46 16.43 -9.51
C CYS A 61 11.58 16.28 -8.27
N ARG A 62 10.58 17.16 -8.17
CA ARG A 62 9.42 16.98 -7.27
C ARG A 62 8.36 16.08 -7.90
N ASN A 63 7.24 15.91 -7.20
CA ASN A 63 6.04 15.23 -7.72
C ASN A 63 5.66 15.72 -9.13
N TYR A 64 4.99 14.84 -9.89
CA TYR A 64 4.63 15.08 -11.29
C TYR A 64 5.81 15.27 -12.25
N ARG A 65 7.03 14.90 -11.83
CA ARG A 65 8.27 15.00 -12.63
C ARG A 65 8.60 16.43 -13.03
N VAL A 66 8.30 17.41 -12.18
CA VAL A 66 8.79 18.77 -12.37
C VAL A 66 10.26 18.78 -11.99
N GLU A 67 11.10 18.85 -13.01
CA GLU A 67 12.54 18.67 -12.87
C GLU A 67 13.26 20.00 -12.68
N LEU A 68 14.12 20.05 -11.67
CA LEU A 68 15.03 21.16 -11.47
C LEU A 68 16.28 20.97 -12.34
N LEU A 69 16.89 19.79 -12.27
CA LEU A 69 18.12 19.48 -12.99
C LEU A 69 18.25 17.98 -13.25
N SER A 70 19.18 17.64 -14.14
CA SER A 70 19.64 16.28 -14.40
C SER A 70 21.09 16.14 -13.97
N VAL A 71 21.43 15.00 -13.40
CA VAL A 71 22.79 14.58 -13.09
C VAL A 71 23.20 13.43 -14.00
N THR A 72 24.39 13.49 -14.60
CA THR A 72 25.00 12.38 -15.33
C THR A 72 26.24 11.90 -14.60
N ILE A 73 26.50 10.60 -14.61
CA ILE A 73 27.67 10.01 -13.94
C ILE A 73 28.80 9.84 -14.96
N GLY A 74 29.97 10.35 -14.61
CA GLY A 74 31.24 10.09 -15.29
C GLY A 74 32.07 9.06 -14.53
N ASP A 75 33.22 8.68 -15.09
CA ASP A 75 34.06 7.62 -14.51
C ASP A 75 34.68 8.02 -13.16
N ASP A 76 34.96 9.32 -12.95
CA ASP A 76 35.61 9.89 -11.77
C ASP A 76 34.90 11.15 -11.25
N SER A 77 33.65 11.36 -11.66
CA SER A 77 32.93 12.62 -11.45
C SER A 77 31.43 12.45 -11.66
N PHE A 78 30.66 13.46 -11.26
CA PHE A 78 29.29 13.64 -11.73
C PHE A 78 29.14 15.02 -12.34
N ASN A 79 28.22 15.16 -13.30
CA ASN A 79 27.96 16.41 -13.99
C ASN A 79 26.50 16.84 -13.83
N ALA A 80 26.30 18.11 -13.53
CA ALA A 80 25.00 18.75 -13.53
C ALA A 80 25.15 20.23 -13.92
N LEU A 81 24.16 20.77 -14.64
CA LEU A 81 24.15 22.19 -15.05
C LEU A 81 25.46 22.65 -15.75
N GLY A 82 26.09 21.72 -16.49
CA GLY A 82 27.35 21.94 -17.20
C GLY A 82 28.58 22.04 -16.29
N VAL A 83 28.47 21.68 -15.00
CA VAL A 83 29.59 21.61 -14.05
C VAL A 83 29.96 20.16 -13.83
N THR A 84 31.21 19.81 -14.06
CA THR A 84 31.77 18.49 -13.73
C THR A 84 32.43 18.58 -12.36
N VAL A 85 31.87 17.87 -11.38
CA VAL A 85 32.34 17.89 -10.00
C VAL A 85 33.46 16.86 -9.82
N LYS A 86 34.65 17.34 -9.46
CA LYS A 86 35.84 16.53 -9.17
C LYS A 86 36.45 16.85 -7.79
N ASP A 87 36.06 17.96 -7.20
CA ASP A 87 36.61 18.54 -5.98
C ASP A 87 35.57 19.47 -5.32
N GLU A 88 35.93 20.03 -4.17
CA GLU A 88 35.06 20.94 -3.41
C GLU A 88 34.82 22.27 -4.12
N GLU A 89 35.78 22.75 -4.91
CA GLU A 89 35.64 24.02 -5.65
C GLU A 89 34.56 23.89 -6.73
N SER A 90 34.67 22.86 -7.57
CA SER A 90 33.66 22.53 -8.58
C SER A 90 32.30 22.17 -7.96
N PHE A 91 32.29 21.56 -6.77
CA PHE A 91 31.07 21.30 -6.01
C PHE A 91 30.37 22.60 -5.57
N ASN A 92 31.10 23.56 -4.99
CA ASN A 92 30.53 24.85 -4.58
C ASN A 92 29.97 25.64 -5.77
N VAL A 93 30.67 25.61 -6.91
CA VAL A 93 30.18 26.22 -8.16
C VAL A 93 28.87 25.57 -8.62
N LEU A 94 28.73 24.25 -8.48
CA LEU A 94 27.49 23.56 -8.79
C LEU A 94 26.35 24.00 -7.85
N LEU A 95 26.60 24.12 -6.55
CA LEU A 95 25.58 24.51 -5.57
C LEU A 95 25.02 25.91 -5.86
N GLU A 96 25.88 26.88 -6.17
CA GLU A 96 25.44 28.23 -6.56
C GLU A 96 24.58 28.21 -7.84
N LYS A 97 24.98 27.42 -8.85
CA LYS A 97 24.15 27.25 -10.05
C LYS A 97 22.81 26.57 -9.76
N CYS A 98 22.76 25.62 -8.84
CA CYS A 98 21.51 24.98 -8.42
C CYS A 98 20.57 26.01 -7.79
N LYS A 99 21.11 26.86 -6.91
CA LYS A 99 20.38 27.96 -6.28
C LYS A 99 19.82 28.93 -7.31
N THR A 100 20.66 29.44 -8.22
CA THR A 100 20.20 30.34 -9.29
C THR A 100 19.10 29.70 -10.14
N LYS A 101 19.26 28.42 -10.51
CA LYS A 101 18.26 27.72 -11.32
C LYS A 101 16.93 27.51 -10.58
N TYR A 102 16.99 27.33 -9.27
CA TYR A 102 15.81 27.22 -8.43
C TYR A 102 15.09 28.57 -8.29
N GLU A 103 15.86 29.63 -8.05
CA GLU A 103 15.36 31.01 -7.95
C GLU A 103 14.83 31.55 -9.28
N ASP A 104 15.26 30.97 -10.42
CA ASP A 104 14.71 31.18 -11.75
C ASP A 104 13.32 30.54 -11.91
N GLY A 105 12.36 30.93 -11.07
CA GLY A 105 10.94 30.60 -11.20
C GLY A 105 10.58 29.12 -11.06
N TYR A 106 11.43 28.28 -10.44
CA TYR A 106 11.13 26.85 -10.30
C TYR A 106 9.86 26.61 -9.49
N GLU A 107 9.65 27.34 -8.39
CA GLU A 107 8.45 27.20 -7.55
C GLU A 107 7.17 27.58 -8.30
N GLU A 108 7.21 28.63 -9.13
CA GLU A 108 6.07 29.03 -9.96
C GLU A 108 5.74 27.96 -10.99
N ARG A 109 6.76 27.45 -11.71
CA ARG A 109 6.59 26.34 -12.66
C ARG A 109 6.01 25.10 -11.97
N TYR A 110 6.51 24.77 -10.78
CA TYR A 110 6.03 23.64 -9.99
C TYR A 110 4.58 23.81 -9.56
N ALA A 111 4.20 25.00 -9.06
CA ALA A 111 2.84 25.31 -8.65
C ALA A 111 1.86 25.22 -9.83
N LEU A 112 2.21 25.82 -10.98
CA LEU A 112 1.39 25.80 -12.20
C LEU A 112 1.17 24.38 -12.72
N LEU A 113 2.24 23.59 -12.86
CA LEU A 113 2.13 22.20 -13.32
C LEU A 113 1.34 21.34 -12.33
N THR A 114 1.57 21.51 -11.03
CA THR A 114 0.82 20.78 -10.00
C THR A 114 -0.66 21.11 -10.04
N ALA A 115 -1.03 22.40 -10.16
CA ALA A 115 -2.41 22.83 -10.28
C ALA A 115 -3.07 22.26 -11.54
N ALA A 116 -2.39 22.34 -12.69
CA ALA A 116 -2.89 21.78 -13.94
C ALA A 116 -3.07 20.25 -13.87
N LYS A 117 -2.14 19.51 -13.23
CA LYS A 117 -2.26 18.06 -13.06
C LYS A 117 -3.42 17.70 -12.11
N LYS A 118 -3.58 18.43 -11.01
CA LYS A 118 -4.71 18.25 -10.08
C LYS A 118 -6.06 18.52 -10.78
N ALA A 119 -6.17 19.61 -11.54
CA ALA A 119 -7.39 19.93 -12.30
C ALA A 119 -7.72 18.81 -13.31
N ASN A 120 -6.74 18.38 -14.11
CA ASN A 120 -6.90 17.26 -15.03
C ASN A 120 -7.32 15.96 -14.32
N GLN A 121 -6.78 15.68 -13.13
CA GLN A 121 -7.15 14.51 -12.35
C GLN A 121 -8.60 14.59 -11.85
N ILE A 122 -9.04 15.77 -11.42
CA ILE A 122 -10.43 16.04 -11.00
C ILE A 122 -11.37 15.78 -12.19
N ASP A 123 -11.07 16.36 -13.36
CA ASP A 123 -11.93 16.23 -14.55
C ASP A 123 -12.00 14.78 -15.05
N ARG A 124 -10.87 14.07 -15.08
CA ARG A 124 -10.83 12.63 -15.41
C ARG A 124 -11.64 11.81 -14.42
N THR A 125 -11.54 12.12 -13.13
CA THR A 125 -12.30 11.43 -12.08
C THR A 125 -13.79 11.68 -12.24
N LYS A 126 -14.20 12.94 -12.45
CA LYS A 126 -15.59 13.33 -12.68
C LYS A 126 -16.18 12.63 -13.91
N SER A 127 -15.46 12.65 -15.01
CA SER A 127 -15.86 11.98 -16.27
C SER A 127 -15.99 10.46 -16.09
N ARG A 128 -15.03 9.84 -15.39
CA ARG A 128 -15.07 8.41 -15.06
C ARG A 128 -16.29 8.08 -14.20
N LEU A 129 -16.56 8.86 -13.14
CA LEU A 129 -17.71 8.64 -12.26
C LEU A 129 -19.04 8.81 -12.98
N ALA A 130 -19.16 9.80 -13.88
CA ALA A 130 -20.36 10.00 -14.69
C ALA A 130 -20.62 8.80 -15.61
N ARG A 131 -19.57 8.29 -16.29
CA ARG A 131 -19.67 7.09 -17.13
C ARG A 131 -20.05 5.85 -16.30
N GLU A 132 -19.37 5.63 -15.18
CA GLU A 132 -19.66 4.48 -14.30
C GLU A 132 -21.08 4.54 -13.74
N LYS A 133 -21.58 5.73 -13.38
CA LYS A 133 -22.96 5.92 -12.93
C LYS A 133 -23.95 5.56 -14.03
N LYS A 134 -23.71 6.01 -15.27
CA LYS A 134 -24.56 5.67 -16.42
C LYS A 134 -24.58 4.16 -16.68
N GLU A 135 -23.42 3.53 -16.78
CA GLU A 135 -23.29 2.07 -16.92
C GLU A 135 -24.03 1.31 -15.81
N LEU A 136 -23.92 1.80 -14.57
CA LEU A 136 -24.59 1.19 -13.43
C LEU A 136 -26.10 1.29 -13.55
N THR A 137 -26.62 2.48 -13.89
CA THR A 137 -28.06 2.69 -14.10
C THR A 137 -28.60 1.73 -15.16
N GLU A 138 -27.97 1.68 -16.34
CA GLU A 138 -28.35 0.78 -17.44
C GLU A 138 -28.34 -0.70 -17.02
N LEU A 139 -27.33 -1.14 -16.26
CA LEU A 139 -27.26 -2.50 -15.73
C LEU A 139 -28.32 -2.78 -14.67
N THR A 140 -28.73 -1.76 -13.91
CA THR A 140 -29.66 -1.90 -12.78
C THR A 140 -31.14 -1.73 -13.14
N GLU A 141 -31.46 -1.23 -14.34
CA GLU A 141 -32.83 -0.90 -14.76
C GLU A 141 -33.82 -2.05 -14.60
N ASN A 142 -33.38 -3.29 -14.83
CA ASN A 142 -34.23 -4.48 -14.83
C ASN A 142 -33.91 -5.47 -13.70
N ILE A 143 -33.16 -5.05 -12.68
CA ILE A 143 -32.82 -5.90 -11.53
C ILE A 143 -33.24 -5.26 -10.22
N ASP A 144 -33.48 -6.12 -9.23
CA ASP A 144 -33.77 -5.69 -7.87
C ASP A 144 -32.53 -5.01 -7.26
N SER A 145 -32.58 -3.68 -7.18
CA SER A 145 -31.50 -2.86 -6.60
C SER A 145 -31.20 -3.21 -5.13
N SER A 146 -32.16 -3.79 -4.41
CA SER A 146 -31.96 -4.24 -3.03
C SER A 146 -31.07 -5.48 -2.94
N LYS A 147 -30.93 -6.25 -4.03
CA LYS A 147 -30.11 -7.47 -4.12
C LYS A 147 -28.85 -7.31 -4.98
N PHE A 148 -28.69 -6.19 -5.66
CA PHE A 148 -27.52 -5.92 -6.48
C PHE A 148 -26.29 -5.54 -5.64
N ASN A 149 -25.19 -6.27 -5.82
CA ASN A 149 -23.91 -6.14 -5.12
C ASN A 149 -24.02 -6.04 -3.60
N LYS A 150 -25.07 -6.63 -3.03
CA LYS A 150 -25.14 -6.86 -1.59
C LYS A 150 -24.30 -8.07 -1.26
N CYS A 151 -23.30 -7.87 -0.41
CA CYS A 151 -22.45 -8.93 0.11
C CYS A 151 -22.58 -8.95 1.63
N LYS A 152 -22.77 -10.13 2.21
CA LYS A 152 -22.75 -10.32 3.66
C LYS A 152 -21.31 -10.57 4.12
N TRP A 153 -20.61 -9.51 4.51
CA TRP A 153 -19.25 -9.63 5.06
C TRP A 153 -19.31 -9.98 6.54
N ALA A 154 -18.40 -10.84 7.00
CA ALA A 154 -18.23 -11.21 8.40
C ALA A 154 -17.91 -9.96 9.22
N GLU A 155 -18.42 -9.89 10.44
CA GLU A 155 -18.19 -8.73 11.32
C GLU A 155 -16.75 -8.68 11.83
N LYS A 156 -16.32 -7.48 12.22
CA LYS A 156 -15.04 -7.28 12.89
C LYS A 156 -15.19 -7.59 14.37
N VAL A 157 -14.11 -8.05 14.99
CA VAL A 157 -14.08 -8.22 16.44
C VAL A 157 -14.13 -6.85 17.11
N SER A 158 -15.04 -6.71 18.07
CA SER A 158 -15.15 -5.52 18.89
C SER A 158 -13.96 -5.41 19.84
N ARG A 159 -13.32 -4.24 19.85
CA ARG A 159 -12.20 -3.94 20.76
C ARG A 159 -12.59 -4.13 22.22
N ASN A 160 -13.78 -3.69 22.62
CA ASN A 160 -14.26 -3.81 24.00
C ASN A 160 -14.43 -5.26 24.44
N LYS A 161 -14.91 -6.13 23.54
CA LYS A 161 -15.04 -7.57 23.81
C LYS A 161 -13.66 -8.21 23.99
N LEU A 162 -12.71 -7.85 23.13
CA LEU A 162 -11.33 -8.34 23.22
C LEU A 162 -10.66 -7.92 24.53
N VAL A 163 -10.76 -6.63 24.91
CA VAL A 163 -10.22 -6.13 26.18
C VAL A 163 -10.83 -6.88 27.37
N ARG A 164 -12.15 -7.06 27.37
CA ARG A 164 -12.84 -7.81 28.42
C ARG A 164 -12.33 -9.25 28.51
N LEU A 165 -12.17 -9.94 27.39
CA LEU A 165 -11.65 -11.31 27.35
C LEU A 165 -10.30 -11.43 28.06
N TYR A 166 -9.35 -10.54 27.74
CA TYR A 166 -8.04 -10.53 28.35
C TYR A 166 -8.08 -10.17 29.85
N GLN A 167 -8.93 -9.23 30.25
CA GLN A 167 -9.09 -8.86 31.66
C GLN A 167 -9.70 -9.98 32.49
N ASP A 168 -10.66 -10.71 31.93
CA ASP A 168 -11.32 -11.83 32.59
C ASP A 168 -10.36 -13.03 32.70
N GLU A 169 -9.54 -13.29 31.68
CA GLU A 169 -8.48 -14.31 31.71
C GLU A 169 -7.40 -14.01 32.76
N ALA A 170 -6.91 -12.76 32.82
CA ALA A 170 -5.91 -12.34 33.81
C ALA A 170 -6.40 -12.48 35.27
N LYS A 171 -7.72 -12.43 35.50
CA LYS A 171 -8.34 -12.66 36.81
C LYS A 171 -8.61 -14.14 37.11
N GLY A 172 -8.31 -15.05 36.18
CA GLY A 172 -8.65 -16.47 36.27
C GLY A 172 -10.15 -16.75 36.10
N LEU A 173 -10.91 -15.81 35.54
CA LEU A 173 -12.37 -15.87 35.35
C LEU A 173 -12.73 -15.93 33.86
N LEU A 174 -12.04 -16.76 33.10
CA LEU A 174 -12.19 -16.85 31.65
C LEU A 174 -13.63 -17.20 31.25
N ASP A 175 -14.31 -16.25 30.60
CA ASP A 175 -15.60 -16.47 29.96
C ASP A 175 -15.41 -17.24 28.64
N GLU A 176 -15.58 -18.56 28.70
CA GLU A 176 -15.45 -19.44 27.54
C GLU A 176 -16.47 -19.12 26.42
N HIS A 177 -17.64 -18.55 26.76
CA HIS A 177 -18.60 -18.13 25.74
C HIS A 177 -18.06 -16.93 24.98
N LEU A 178 -17.55 -15.91 25.68
CA LEU A 178 -16.91 -14.75 25.07
C LEU A 178 -15.68 -15.14 24.24
N LEU A 179 -14.86 -16.06 24.75
CA LEU A 179 -13.72 -16.64 24.02
C LEU A 179 -14.16 -17.25 22.68
N ASN A 180 -15.17 -18.12 22.71
CA ASN A 180 -15.66 -18.78 21.52
C ASN A 180 -16.29 -17.76 20.54
N GLU A 181 -17.04 -16.78 21.05
CA GLU A 181 -17.64 -15.73 20.23
C GLU A 181 -16.56 -14.93 19.47
N ILE A 182 -15.53 -14.46 20.17
CA ILE A 182 -14.41 -13.71 19.57
C ILE A 182 -13.67 -14.58 18.56
N GLY A 183 -13.32 -15.80 18.96
CA GLY A 183 -12.57 -16.70 18.09
C GLY A 183 -13.31 -17.12 16.84
N TYR A 184 -14.62 -17.40 16.91
CA TYR A 184 -15.44 -17.66 15.73
C TYR A 184 -15.61 -16.41 14.84
N THR A 185 -15.65 -15.22 15.43
CA THR A 185 -15.69 -13.96 14.68
C THR A 185 -14.39 -13.77 13.89
N PHE A 186 -13.24 -13.96 14.52
CA PHE A 186 -11.94 -13.97 13.83
C PHE A 186 -11.90 -15.05 12.75
N TYR A 187 -12.31 -16.28 13.06
CA TYR A 187 -12.30 -17.41 12.12
C TYR A 187 -13.15 -17.11 10.88
N ALA A 188 -14.40 -16.66 11.06
CA ALA A 188 -15.29 -16.34 9.96
C ALA A 188 -14.71 -15.25 9.06
N ARG A 189 -14.06 -14.25 9.66
CA ARG A 189 -13.47 -13.13 8.94
C ARG A 189 -12.18 -13.50 8.20
N CYS A 190 -11.27 -14.23 8.85
CA CYS A 190 -10.06 -14.77 8.23
C CYS A 190 -10.41 -15.70 7.06
N LYS A 191 -11.35 -16.63 7.28
CA LYS A 191 -11.81 -17.57 6.25
C LYS A 191 -12.43 -16.84 5.06
N GLN A 192 -13.36 -15.91 5.31
CA GLN A 192 -13.98 -15.16 4.22
C GLN A 192 -12.95 -14.33 3.45
N ALA A 193 -11.95 -13.73 4.12
CA ALA A 193 -10.89 -12.99 3.46
C ALA A 193 -10.01 -13.89 2.57
N ARG A 194 -9.62 -15.08 3.07
CA ARG A 194 -8.89 -16.10 2.30
C ARG A 194 -9.67 -16.55 1.07
N ASP A 195 -10.87 -17.09 1.28
CA ASP A 195 -11.68 -17.69 0.21
C ASP A 195 -12.05 -16.63 -0.85
N THR A 196 -12.35 -15.40 -0.43
CA THR A 196 -12.61 -14.28 -1.35
C THR A 196 -11.36 -13.93 -2.15
N ARG A 197 -10.19 -13.86 -1.52
CA ARG A 197 -8.95 -13.50 -2.21
C ARG A 197 -8.59 -14.52 -3.28
N GLU A 198 -8.63 -15.80 -2.92
CA GLU A 198 -8.36 -16.90 -3.84
C GLU A 198 -9.33 -16.91 -5.02
N GLY A 199 -10.62 -16.70 -4.76
CA GLY A 199 -11.63 -16.56 -5.81
C GLY A 199 -11.32 -15.38 -6.73
N LEU A 200 -11.06 -14.21 -6.18
CA LEU A 200 -10.75 -13.02 -6.97
C LEU A 200 -9.51 -13.19 -7.84
N ASP A 201 -8.46 -13.86 -7.35
CA ASP A 201 -7.23 -14.13 -8.12
C ASP A 201 -7.49 -15.08 -9.32
N ARG A 202 -8.54 -15.92 -9.25
CA ARG A 202 -9.03 -16.75 -10.36
C ARG A 202 -10.09 -16.07 -11.24
N GLY A 203 -10.49 -14.83 -10.92
CA GLY A 203 -11.57 -14.14 -11.61
C GLY A 203 -12.96 -14.66 -11.21
N GLU A 204 -13.10 -15.17 -10.00
CA GLU A 204 -14.34 -15.72 -9.43
C GLU A 204 -14.90 -14.82 -8.33
N ILE A 205 -16.20 -14.92 -8.09
CA ILE A 205 -16.89 -14.33 -6.94
C ILE A 205 -17.67 -15.40 -6.19
N ILE A 206 -17.87 -15.21 -4.89
CA ILE A 206 -18.64 -16.12 -4.03
C ILE A 206 -19.90 -15.40 -3.56
N CYS A 207 -21.08 -15.97 -3.81
CA CYS A 207 -22.32 -15.43 -3.25
C CYS A 207 -22.38 -15.75 -1.74
N HIS A 208 -22.28 -14.74 -0.87
CA HIS A 208 -22.33 -14.97 0.59
C HIS A 208 -23.70 -15.40 1.13
N TYR A 209 -24.74 -15.44 0.29
CA TYR A 209 -26.08 -15.87 0.70
C TYR A 209 -26.33 -17.35 0.44
N CYS A 210 -25.77 -17.91 -0.64
CA CYS A 210 -25.98 -19.32 -1.02
C CYS A 210 -24.70 -20.12 -1.24
N GLY A 211 -23.52 -19.49 -1.16
CA GLY A 211 -22.22 -20.13 -1.35
C GLY A 211 -21.83 -20.41 -2.81
N ALA A 212 -22.70 -20.13 -3.78
CA ALA A 212 -22.39 -20.36 -5.19
C ALA A 212 -21.17 -19.55 -5.66
N VAL A 213 -20.30 -20.20 -6.42
CA VAL A 213 -19.12 -19.58 -7.03
C VAL A 213 -19.41 -19.26 -8.48
N HIS A 214 -19.10 -18.04 -8.92
CA HIS A 214 -19.35 -17.58 -10.28
C HIS A 214 -18.08 -17.05 -10.91
N LYS A 215 -17.79 -17.48 -12.14
CA LYS A 215 -16.70 -16.94 -12.94
C LYS A 215 -17.13 -15.65 -13.63
N ALA A 216 -16.33 -14.60 -13.49
CA ALA A 216 -16.58 -13.34 -14.17
C ALA A 216 -16.19 -13.43 -15.64
N VAL A 217 -17.13 -13.06 -16.52
CA VAL A 217 -16.88 -12.97 -17.97
C VAL A 217 -16.13 -11.68 -18.31
N SER A 218 -16.45 -10.59 -17.62
CA SER A 218 -15.75 -9.32 -17.73
C SER A 218 -15.83 -8.56 -16.40
N TYR A 219 -15.10 -7.44 -16.32
CA TYR A 219 -15.09 -6.60 -15.11
C TYR A 219 -16.47 -6.00 -14.78
N THR A 220 -17.32 -5.76 -15.78
CA THR A 220 -18.60 -5.06 -15.63
C THR A 220 -19.83 -5.90 -15.99
N ALA A 221 -19.64 -7.11 -16.51
CA ALA A 221 -20.76 -7.99 -16.86
C ALA A 221 -21.59 -8.34 -15.62
N LEU A 222 -22.91 -8.37 -15.81
CA LEU A 222 -23.87 -8.79 -14.79
C LEU A 222 -23.76 -10.31 -14.57
N ILE A 223 -23.67 -10.69 -13.30
CA ILE A 223 -23.67 -12.08 -12.84
C ILE A 223 -24.96 -12.29 -12.06
N ALA A 224 -25.85 -13.15 -12.55
CA ALA A 224 -27.06 -13.56 -11.86
C ALA A 224 -26.81 -14.84 -11.06
N CYS A 225 -27.06 -14.79 -9.76
CA CYS A 225 -26.94 -15.93 -8.87
C CYS A 225 -28.31 -16.64 -8.74
N PRO A 226 -28.37 -17.98 -8.73
CA PRO A 226 -29.63 -18.72 -8.58
C PRO A 226 -30.45 -18.36 -7.34
N CYS A 227 -29.83 -17.84 -6.27
CA CYS A 227 -30.55 -17.35 -5.08
C CYS A 227 -31.23 -15.98 -5.26
N GLY A 228 -31.18 -15.41 -6.47
CA GLY A 228 -31.82 -14.13 -6.81
C GLY A 228 -30.96 -12.89 -6.54
N TYR A 229 -29.68 -13.06 -6.18
CA TYR A 229 -28.73 -11.96 -6.04
C TYR A 229 -28.01 -11.68 -7.36
N TYR A 230 -27.56 -10.44 -7.50
CA TYR A 230 -26.87 -9.97 -8.70
C TYR A 230 -25.56 -9.30 -8.35
N TYR A 231 -24.54 -9.53 -9.16
CA TYR A 231 -23.20 -8.99 -8.93
C TYR A 231 -22.59 -8.46 -10.23
N THR A 232 -21.60 -7.59 -10.09
CA THR A 232 -20.56 -7.41 -11.12
C THR A 232 -19.21 -7.61 -10.44
N TYR A 233 -18.22 -8.11 -11.18
CA TYR A 233 -16.89 -8.32 -10.61
C TYR A 233 -16.28 -7.01 -10.08
N ARG A 234 -16.48 -5.88 -10.80
CA ARG A 234 -16.06 -4.54 -10.37
C ARG A 234 -16.62 -4.15 -9.01
N GLU A 235 -17.93 -4.21 -8.86
CA GLU A 235 -18.60 -3.75 -7.63
C GLU A 235 -18.39 -4.73 -6.47
N TYR A 236 -18.29 -6.04 -6.75
CA TYR A 236 -17.90 -7.03 -5.75
C TYR A 236 -16.50 -6.71 -5.19
N ARG A 237 -15.51 -6.46 -6.06
CA ARG A 237 -14.15 -6.09 -5.64
C ARG A 237 -14.10 -4.76 -4.88
N ARG A 238 -14.93 -3.78 -5.26
CA ARG A 238 -15.10 -2.52 -4.49
C ARG A 238 -15.66 -2.79 -3.11
N SER A 239 -16.67 -3.65 -3.00
CA SER A 239 -17.27 -4.08 -1.73
C SER A 239 -16.24 -4.75 -0.82
N CYS A 240 -15.37 -5.61 -1.37
CA CYS A 240 -14.26 -6.22 -0.63
C CYS A 240 -13.34 -5.16 0.00
N ASN A 241 -12.92 -4.18 -0.81
CA ASN A 241 -12.01 -3.12 -0.39
C ASN A 241 -12.64 -2.19 0.67
N ALA A 242 -13.92 -1.84 0.48
CA ALA A 242 -14.68 -1.00 1.42
C ALA A 242 -14.83 -1.66 2.79
N ASN A 243 -15.01 -2.99 2.82
CA ASN A 243 -15.20 -3.75 4.05
C ASN A 243 -13.88 -4.22 4.70
N ASN A 244 -12.73 -3.79 4.18
CA ASN A 244 -11.42 -4.18 4.68
C ASN A 244 -11.24 -5.71 4.70
N VAL A 245 -11.62 -6.35 3.60
CA VAL A 245 -11.46 -7.78 3.39
C VAL A 245 -10.15 -8.17 2.63
N PRO A 246 -9.09 -7.34 2.46
CA PRO A 246 -8.02 -7.72 1.54
C PRO A 246 -6.99 -8.69 2.14
N GLY A 247 -6.85 -9.84 1.48
CA GLY A 247 -5.68 -10.71 1.47
C GLY A 247 -4.51 -10.11 0.67
N GLY A 248 -3.30 -10.44 1.13
CA GLY A 248 -2.00 -9.88 0.76
C GLY A 248 -0.95 -10.44 1.72
N ARG A 249 -0.18 -9.58 2.40
CA ARG A 249 0.72 -10.02 3.49
C ARG A 249 -0.01 -10.69 4.66
N ALA A 250 -1.30 -10.35 4.85
CA ALA A 250 -2.15 -10.95 5.88
C ALA A 250 -2.57 -12.40 5.59
N THR A 251 -2.33 -12.92 4.38
CA THR A 251 -2.87 -14.21 3.94
C THR A 251 -2.31 -15.37 4.76
N GLU A 252 -1.00 -15.38 5.02
CA GLU A 252 -0.36 -16.44 5.80
C GLU A 252 -0.89 -16.47 7.24
N ILE A 253 -1.04 -15.27 7.85
CA ILE A 253 -1.61 -15.10 9.19
C ILE A 253 -3.05 -15.62 9.24
N PHE A 254 -3.86 -15.29 8.22
CA PHE A 254 -5.25 -15.76 8.16
C PHE A 254 -5.35 -17.27 7.97
N ASN A 255 -4.51 -17.85 7.11
CA ASN A 255 -4.47 -19.30 6.88
C ASN A 255 -4.08 -20.03 8.17
N ALA A 256 -3.01 -19.60 8.83
CA ALA A 256 -2.57 -20.17 10.10
C ALA A 256 -3.68 -20.13 11.16
N PHE A 257 -4.42 -19.02 11.27
CA PHE A 257 -5.54 -18.95 12.22
C PHE A 257 -6.69 -19.89 11.83
N THR A 258 -7.11 -19.90 10.56
CA THR A 258 -8.25 -20.72 10.13
C THR A 258 -8.00 -22.21 10.24
N ASP A 259 -6.78 -22.65 9.94
CA ASP A 259 -6.43 -24.06 9.90
C ASP A 259 -6.27 -24.63 11.32
N ASN A 260 -5.82 -23.80 12.27
CA ASN A 260 -5.62 -24.21 13.66
C ASN A 260 -6.88 -24.05 14.54
N TRP A 261 -7.75 -23.07 14.28
CA TRP A 261 -8.90 -22.78 15.16
C TRP A 261 -9.84 -23.98 15.35
N ILE A 262 -10.09 -24.74 14.28
CA ILE A 262 -10.94 -25.93 14.32
C ILE A 262 -10.30 -27.13 15.05
N LEU A 263 -8.99 -27.09 15.27
CA LEU A 263 -8.22 -28.14 15.93
C LEU A 263 -8.09 -27.92 17.44
N CYS A 264 -8.26 -26.68 17.92
CA CYS A 264 -8.19 -26.33 19.34
C CYS A 264 -9.34 -26.97 20.13
N LYS A 265 -9.02 -27.77 21.14
CA LYS A 265 -9.99 -28.51 21.96
C LYS A 265 -10.22 -27.88 23.32
N SER A 266 -9.24 -27.15 23.85
CA SER A 266 -9.29 -26.50 25.16
C SER A 266 -9.42 -24.98 25.05
N ALA A 267 -9.91 -24.36 26.13
CA ALA A 267 -9.98 -22.90 26.24
C ALA A 267 -8.59 -22.26 26.18
N SER A 268 -7.58 -22.88 26.78
CA SER A 268 -6.19 -22.39 26.76
C SER A 268 -5.59 -22.40 25.35
N GLU A 269 -5.79 -23.45 24.56
CA GLU A 269 -5.33 -23.50 23.16
C GLU A 269 -5.99 -22.40 22.32
N LYS A 270 -7.29 -22.17 22.52
CA LYS A 270 -8.04 -21.11 21.82
C LYS A 270 -7.54 -19.72 22.21
N MET A 271 -7.29 -19.48 23.50
CA MET A 271 -6.70 -18.22 23.98
C MET A 271 -5.33 -17.98 23.36
N LEU A 272 -4.44 -18.99 23.35
CA LEU A 272 -3.12 -18.88 22.73
C LEU A 272 -3.19 -18.56 21.24
N LEU A 273 -4.14 -19.16 20.53
CA LEU A 273 -4.32 -18.90 19.10
C LEU A 273 -4.84 -17.48 18.83
N ILE A 274 -5.76 -16.98 19.66
CA ILE A 274 -6.19 -15.58 19.62
C ILE A 274 -5.03 -14.65 19.94
N ASP A 275 -4.24 -14.98 20.96
CA ASP A 275 -3.10 -14.16 21.38
C ASP A 275 -2.04 -14.07 20.28
N GLY A 276 -1.71 -15.18 19.63
CA GLY A 276 -0.83 -15.18 18.46
C GLY A 276 -1.35 -14.27 17.34
N LEU A 277 -2.66 -14.28 17.06
CA LEU A 277 -3.25 -13.39 16.06
C LEU A 277 -3.19 -11.91 16.45
N VAL A 278 -3.41 -11.61 17.75
CA VAL A 278 -3.32 -10.26 18.31
C VAL A 278 -1.86 -9.77 18.32
N HIS A 279 -0.91 -10.66 18.56
CA HIS A 279 0.52 -10.38 18.47
C HIS A 279 0.94 -10.00 17.05
N GLU A 280 0.52 -10.77 16.03
CA GLU A 280 0.76 -10.44 14.62
C GLU A 280 0.17 -9.07 14.22
N CYS A 281 -0.99 -8.75 14.80
CA CYS A 281 -1.59 -7.42 14.68
C CYS A 281 -0.67 -6.34 15.28
N HIS A 282 -0.15 -6.56 16.48
CA HIS A 282 0.78 -5.63 17.14
C HIS A 282 2.06 -5.41 16.32
N VAL A 283 2.71 -6.49 15.84
CA VAL A 283 3.90 -6.39 14.97
C VAL A 283 3.59 -5.62 13.69
N SER A 284 2.47 -5.91 13.03
CA SER A 284 2.04 -5.22 11.82
C SER A 284 1.74 -3.72 12.07
N ALA A 285 1.26 -3.35 13.24
CA ALA A 285 0.95 -1.97 13.58
C ALA A 285 2.20 -1.14 13.93
N MET A 286 3.21 -1.78 14.54
CA MET A 286 4.42 -1.12 15.05
C MET A 286 5.55 -1.02 14.03
N THR A 287 5.67 -1.97 13.10
CA THR A 287 6.72 -1.97 12.06
C THR A 287 6.66 -0.78 11.11
N GLY A 288 5.55 -0.03 11.05
CA GLY A 288 5.43 1.20 10.26
C GLY A 288 5.60 1.02 8.75
N GLU A 289 5.70 -0.21 8.27
CA GLU A 289 5.92 -0.52 6.87
C GLU A 289 4.77 0.00 6.00
N LYS A 290 5.12 0.45 4.79
CA LYS A 290 4.15 0.95 3.80
C LYS A 290 3.17 -0.17 3.41
N GLY A 291 1.98 -0.14 4.01
CA GLY A 291 0.92 -1.11 3.74
C GLY A 291 -0.27 -0.94 4.69
N ARG A 292 -1.40 -1.58 4.38
CA ARG A 292 -2.56 -1.58 5.28
C ARG A 292 -2.33 -2.64 6.36
N SER A 293 -2.35 -2.24 7.63
CA SER A 293 -2.12 -3.14 8.77
C SER A 293 -3.19 -4.24 8.85
N VAL A 294 -2.76 -5.45 9.22
CA VAL A 294 -3.61 -6.65 9.40
C VAL A 294 -4.75 -6.37 10.39
N CYS A 295 -4.51 -5.53 11.41
CA CYS A 295 -5.49 -5.19 12.43
C CYS A 295 -6.75 -4.55 11.86
N MET A 296 -6.60 -3.71 10.83
CA MET A 296 -7.72 -3.02 10.18
C MET A 296 -8.65 -3.98 9.45
N ASN A 297 -8.18 -5.19 9.15
CA ASN A 297 -9.00 -6.23 8.57
C ASN A 297 -9.79 -6.97 9.63
N LEU A 298 -9.36 -7.04 10.89
CA LEU A 298 -9.95 -7.94 11.89
C LEU A 298 -10.73 -7.22 13.00
N MET A 299 -10.31 -6.01 13.37
CA MET A 299 -10.84 -5.28 14.52
C MET A 299 -11.59 -4.00 14.12
N GLU A 300 -12.55 -3.64 14.97
CA GLU A 300 -13.32 -2.38 14.86
C GLU A 300 -12.48 -1.16 15.28
N GLY A 301 -12.72 -0.02 14.64
CA GLY A 301 -12.10 1.27 15.00
C GLY A 301 -11.04 1.75 14.01
N THR A 302 -10.41 2.88 14.36
CA THR A 302 -9.29 3.48 13.61
C THR A 302 -7.96 2.80 13.98
N LEU A 303 -6.93 3.00 13.17
CA LEU A 303 -5.60 2.42 13.46
C LEU A 303 -5.05 2.92 14.81
N SER A 304 -5.22 4.21 15.14
CA SER A 304 -4.82 4.78 16.43
C SER A 304 -5.52 4.06 17.58
N GLN A 305 -6.85 3.96 17.49
CA GLN A 305 -7.72 3.29 18.44
C GLN A 305 -7.37 1.82 18.68
N ILE A 306 -6.88 1.13 17.65
CA ILE A 306 -6.42 -0.25 17.77
C ILE A 306 -5.02 -0.30 18.40
N LYS A 307 -4.10 0.61 18.04
CA LYS A 307 -2.77 0.72 18.65
C LYS A 307 -2.86 0.95 20.15
N ASP A 308 -3.66 1.94 20.58
CA ASP A 308 -3.84 2.26 21.99
C ASP A 308 -4.33 1.03 22.80
N MET A 309 -5.24 0.24 22.20
CA MET A 309 -5.73 -0.99 22.81
C MET A 309 -4.64 -2.07 22.88
N LEU A 310 -3.87 -2.26 21.80
CA LEU A 310 -2.80 -3.27 21.76
C LEU A 310 -1.68 -2.94 22.76
N GLU A 311 -1.31 -1.66 22.89
CA GLU A 311 -0.33 -1.20 23.88
C GLU A 311 -0.83 -1.42 25.31
N MET A 312 -2.10 -1.14 25.58
CA MET A 312 -2.71 -1.42 26.89
C MET A 312 -2.67 -2.92 27.21
N LEU A 313 -3.01 -3.79 26.25
CA LEU A 313 -2.96 -5.24 26.44
C LEU A 313 -1.52 -5.75 26.65
N ALA A 314 -0.54 -5.21 25.91
CA ALA A 314 0.87 -5.59 26.03
C ALA A 314 1.52 -5.10 27.34
N GLY A 315 1.07 -3.95 27.86
CA GLY A 315 1.56 -3.36 29.11
C GLY A 315 0.92 -3.91 30.39
N SER A 316 -0.12 -4.75 30.28
CA SER A 316 -0.84 -5.35 31.42
C SER A 316 -0.16 -6.63 31.94
N LYS A 317 1.16 -6.60 32.13
CA LYS A 317 1.92 -7.66 32.84
C LYS A 317 2.06 -7.33 34.32
#